data_AF-A0A140LEL9-F1
#
_entry.id   AF-A0A140LEL9-F1
#
_cell.length_a   1.000
_cell.length_b   1.000
_cell.length_c   1.000
_cell.angle_alpha   90.00
_cell.angle_beta   90.00
_cell.angle_gamma   90.00
#
_symmetry.space_group_name_H-M   'P 1'
#
loop_
_entity.id
_entity.type
_entity.pdbx_description
1 polymer ?
#
loop_
_entity_poly.entity_id
_entity_poly.type
_entity_poly.pdbx_seq_one_letter_code
_entity_poly.pdbx_strand_id
1 'polypeptide(L)'
;MGVCAIYDDGQWNEQIALAASTFGLDFYPQEFELLDKEEFFVYRVHLGLPLLQPYWRFSGKEQIFSLSDCKRFFNEKALYALPQRAYLLRENTLSETLFAMIHLYAYNDFVKRNKIFRTIGDGRDILRQFDGHHQFIQSCMENEKIGSGEVEKILAGAHAARFQGNQLLHFMMEQGNLSDWQKELLKIVEKETHYFLPQLETMIMAEGWAGYWYEKILNQLALPDELREECKRMHNVVFYRSTESFTLEKMAYMLFKKIDETYGPKEIFQICQRERDVSFVERYFDWDIYRRLKGAGDLQENGRAEKDAWEMLKKNLLDVAGQRRIPMIRVNGVRVQDGTLLLEHLWDYRELQQEYVFEFLKHMVNLWGNKVMIKTKFNNINKLVLCNECKSIAIKTEGK
;
A
#
# COMPACT_ATOMS: atom_id res chain seq x y z
N MET A 1 9.37 -27.43 7.17
CA MET A 1 9.93 -26.63 8.30
C MET A 1 11.43 -26.57 8.13
N GLY A 2 11.92 -25.61 7.35
CA GLY A 2 13.34 -25.31 7.24
C GLY A 2 13.66 -24.20 8.23
N VAL A 3 14.18 -24.57 9.40
CA VAL A 3 14.72 -23.60 10.36
C VAL A 3 16.07 -23.15 9.81
N CYS A 4 16.22 -21.83 9.74
CA CYS A 4 17.30 -21.07 9.13
C CYS A 4 18.69 -21.48 9.64
N ALA A 5 19.56 -21.92 8.73
CA ALA A 5 21.00 -21.84 8.89
C ALA A 5 21.50 -20.83 7.84
N ILE A 6 22.49 -20.01 8.22
CA ILE A 6 23.19 -19.02 7.39
C ILE A 6 22.57 -17.61 7.40
N TYR A 7 22.46 -16.95 8.58
CA TYR A 7 22.69 -15.50 8.78
C TYR A 7 23.14 -15.29 10.24
N ASP A 8 24.45 -15.44 10.48
CA ASP A 8 25.15 -15.22 11.78
C ASP A 8 24.41 -15.77 13.02
N ASP A 9 23.82 -16.97 12.94
CA ASP A 9 23.07 -17.63 14.02
C ASP A 9 22.03 -16.75 14.77
N GLY A 10 21.53 -15.66 14.15
CA GLY A 10 20.62 -14.71 14.79
C GLY A 10 21.27 -13.57 15.58
N GLN A 11 22.61 -13.46 15.61
CA GLN A 11 23.32 -12.42 16.37
C GLN A 11 22.93 -10.99 15.96
N TRP A 12 22.85 -10.68 14.66
CA TRP A 12 22.42 -9.34 14.21
C TRP A 12 20.98 -9.03 14.58
N ASN A 13 20.10 -10.03 14.56
CA ASN A 13 18.71 -9.85 14.93
C ASN A 13 18.60 -9.38 16.39
N GLU A 14 19.30 -10.06 17.31
CA GLU A 14 19.33 -9.70 18.72
C GLU A 14 19.98 -8.34 18.97
N GLN A 15 21.11 -8.05 18.30
CA GLN A 15 21.80 -6.76 18.41
C GLN A 15 20.93 -5.59 17.94
N ILE A 16 20.25 -5.74 16.81
CA ILE A 16 19.33 -4.72 16.29
C ILE A 16 18.14 -4.55 17.23
N ALA A 17 17.54 -5.63 17.70
CA ALA A 17 16.43 -5.58 18.65
C ALA A 17 16.82 -4.87 19.96
N LEU A 18 18.01 -5.18 20.50
CA LEU A 18 18.54 -4.55 21.69
C LEU A 18 18.77 -3.05 21.45
N ALA A 19 19.46 -2.69 20.37
CA ALA A 19 19.72 -1.31 19.99
C ALA A 19 18.42 -0.50 19.82
N ALA A 20 17.43 -1.04 19.09
CA ALA A 20 16.10 -0.46 18.94
C ALA A 20 15.41 -0.24 20.29
N SER A 21 15.48 -1.23 21.19
CA SER A 21 14.88 -1.15 22.53
C SER A 21 15.52 -0.05 23.40
N THR A 22 16.81 0.23 23.26
CA THR A 22 17.48 1.33 24.00
C THR A 22 16.91 2.71 23.67
N PHE A 23 16.29 2.87 22.49
CA PHE A 23 15.62 4.09 22.08
C PHE A 23 14.14 4.16 22.47
N GLY A 24 13.62 3.12 23.15
CA GLY A 24 12.20 3.04 23.53
C GLY A 24 11.27 2.57 22.41
N LEU A 25 11.82 1.95 21.36
CA LEU A 25 10.99 1.25 20.38
C LEU A 25 10.36 0.02 21.03
N ASP A 26 9.08 -0.19 20.73
CA ASP A 26 8.25 -1.28 21.21
C ASP A 26 7.66 -2.00 20.01
N PHE A 27 8.13 -3.22 19.76
CA PHE A 27 7.78 -4.03 18.60
C PHE A 27 7.21 -5.39 19.03
N TYR A 28 6.50 -6.06 18.14
CA TYR A 28 6.11 -7.46 18.30
C TYR A 28 7.32 -8.38 18.06
N PRO A 29 7.32 -9.61 18.62
CA PRO A 29 8.29 -10.62 18.24
C PRO A 29 8.34 -10.77 16.72
N GLN A 30 9.55 -10.85 16.15
CA GLN A 30 9.77 -10.83 14.71
C GLN A 30 10.58 -12.05 14.28
N GLU A 31 10.11 -12.72 13.23
CA GLU A 31 10.80 -13.84 12.60
C GLU A 31 11.14 -13.47 11.16
N PHE A 32 12.40 -13.68 10.80
CA PHE A 32 12.91 -13.42 9.45
C PHE A 32 12.88 -14.70 8.60
N GLU A 33 12.38 -14.57 7.39
CA GLU A 33 12.33 -15.62 6.37
C GLU A 33 13.03 -15.14 5.11
N LEU A 34 13.81 -16.04 4.50
CA LEU A 34 14.58 -15.76 3.29
C LEU A 34 13.82 -16.27 2.08
N LEU A 35 13.52 -15.38 1.16
CA LEU A 35 12.90 -15.68 -0.11
C LEU A 35 13.92 -15.57 -1.24
N ASP A 36 13.77 -16.38 -2.27
CA ASP A 36 14.44 -16.13 -3.54
C ASP A 36 13.76 -14.97 -4.30
N LYS A 37 14.34 -14.56 -5.44
CA LYS A 37 13.81 -13.46 -6.25
C LYS A 37 12.39 -13.69 -6.77
N GLU A 38 12.04 -14.92 -7.12
CA GLU A 38 10.72 -15.24 -7.69
C GLU A 38 9.65 -15.20 -6.59
N GLU A 39 9.93 -15.84 -5.46
CA GLU A 39 9.12 -15.82 -4.24
C GLU A 39 8.92 -14.37 -3.74
N PHE A 40 10.00 -13.60 -3.66
CA PHE A 40 9.95 -12.21 -3.23
C PHE A 40 9.14 -11.34 -4.21
N PHE A 41 9.29 -11.56 -5.52
CA PHE A 41 8.52 -10.85 -6.54
C PHE A 41 7.03 -11.14 -6.41
N VAL A 42 6.64 -12.41 -6.24
CA VAL A 42 5.26 -12.80 -5.97
C VAL A 42 4.76 -12.07 -4.72
N TYR A 43 5.51 -12.11 -3.62
CA TYR A 43 5.12 -11.43 -2.39
C TYR A 43 4.88 -9.91 -2.58
N ARG A 44 5.74 -9.23 -3.35
CA ARG A 44 5.61 -7.78 -3.64
C ARG A 44 4.34 -7.44 -4.42
N VAL A 45 4.04 -8.21 -5.45
CA VAL A 45 2.88 -7.94 -6.33
C VAL A 45 1.56 -8.14 -5.59
N HIS A 46 1.51 -9.06 -4.63
CA HIS A 46 0.30 -9.45 -3.91
C HIS A 46 0.08 -8.71 -2.59
N LEU A 47 0.64 -7.49 -2.43
CA LEU A 47 0.60 -6.69 -1.19
C LEU A 47 1.19 -7.39 0.06
N GLY A 48 1.83 -8.54 -0.11
CA GLY A 48 2.38 -9.35 0.97
C GLY A 48 1.53 -10.54 1.42
N LEU A 49 0.82 -11.14 0.46
CA LEU A 49 0.23 -12.46 0.62
C LEU A 49 1.14 -13.51 -0.04
N PRO A 50 1.74 -14.44 0.71
CA PRO A 50 2.50 -15.56 0.14
C PRO A 50 1.60 -16.64 -0.49
N LEU A 51 0.27 -16.55 -0.36
CA LEU A 51 -0.66 -17.63 -0.70
C LEU A 51 -1.52 -17.39 -1.95
N LEU A 52 -1.10 -16.53 -2.88
CA LEU A 52 -1.75 -16.44 -4.20
C LEU A 52 -0.73 -16.75 -5.29
N GLN A 53 -0.77 -17.98 -5.80
CA GLN A 53 -0.07 -18.44 -7.02
C GLN A 53 -0.78 -17.85 -8.28
N PRO A 54 -0.43 -18.22 -9.52
CA PRO A 54 0.03 -17.37 -10.62
C PRO A 54 -1.10 -16.78 -11.50
N TYR A 55 -2.30 -16.59 -10.96
CA TYR A 55 -3.51 -16.34 -11.74
C TYR A 55 -3.69 -14.86 -12.15
N TRP A 56 -2.87 -13.96 -11.60
CA TRP A 56 -2.95 -12.51 -11.83
C TRP A 56 -2.27 -12.03 -13.13
N ARG A 57 -2.13 -12.89 -14.15
CA ARG A 57 -1.43 -12.52 -15.38
C ARG A 57 -2.12 -11.42 -16.21
N PHE A 58 -3.37 -11.02 -15.91
CA PHE A 58 -4.18 -10.22 -16.85
C PHE A 58 -4.97 -9.02 -16.30
N SER A 59 -4.96 -8.70 -15.01
CA SER A 59 -5.76 -7.58 -14.44
C SER A 59 -4.90 -6.38 -13.99
N GLY A 60 -4.23 -5.75 -14.97
CA GLY A 60 -3.65 -4.43 -14.79
C GLY A 60 -2.28 -4.43 -14.10
N LYS A 61 -1.25 -4.89 -14.83
CA LYS A 61 0.16 -4.79 -14.44
C LYS A 61 0.61 -3.36 -14.11
N GLU A 62 -0.13 -2.33 -14.55
CA GLU A 62 0.30 -0.93 -14.49
C GLU A 62 -0.31 -0.12 -13.34
N GLN A 63 -1.51 -0.48 -12.84
CA GLN A 63 -2.21 0.35 -11.85
C GLN A 63 -1.81 0.08 -10.40
N ILE A 64 -1.53 -1.18 -10.05
CA ILE A 64 -0.92 -1.48 -8.74
C ILE A 64 0.54 -1.00 -8.75
N PHE A 65 1.22 -1.08 -9.91
CA PHE A 65 2.54 -0.49 -10.11
C PHE A 65 2.53 1.03 -9.84
N SER A 66 1.57 1.79 -10.38
CA SER A 66 1.50 3.24 -10.13
C SER A 66 1.16 3.62 -8.69
N LEU A 67 0.39 2.80 -7.99
CA LEU A 67 0.13 3.00 -6.55
C LEU A 67 1.31 2.61 -5.66
N SER A 68 2.16 1.69 -6.15
CA SER A 68 3.38 1.21 -5.49
C SER A 68 4.66 1.80 -6.07
N ASP A 69 4.57 2.85 -6.90
CA ASP A 69 5.69 3.62 -7.46
C ASP A 69 6.48 4.44 -6.41
N CYS A 70 6.32 4.14 -5.13
CA CYS A 70 7.47 4.19 -4.25
C CYS A 70 8.44 3.13 -4.75
N LYS A 71 9.43 3.54 -5.56
CA LYS A 71 10.62 2.75 -5.88
C LYS A 71 11.26 2.29 -4.57
N ARG A 72 10.71 1.24 -3.95
CA ARG A 72 11.22 0.60 -2.75
C ARG A 72 12.56 0.04 -3.14
N PHE A 73 13.59 0.79 -2.77
CA PHE A 73 14.97 0.50 -3.13
C PHE A 73 15.48 -0.78 -2.47
N PHE A 74 14.74 -1.37 -1.51
CA PHE A 74 15.16 -2.56 -0.81
C PHE A 74 14.07 -3.63 -0.71
N ASN A 75 14.51 -4.87 -0.85
CA ASN A 75 13.69 -6.07 -0.86
C ASN A 75 13.28 -6.45 0.56
N GLU A 76 12.48 -5.60 1.19
CA GLU A 76 11.92 -5.80 2.53
C GLU A 76 10.39 -5.76 2.52
N LYS A 77 9.79 -6.75 3.17
CA LYS A 77 8.36 -6.83 3.38
C LYS A 77 8.03 -7.50 4.70
N ALA A 78 6.92 -7.12 5.33
CA ALA A 78 6.43 -7.74 6.55
C ALA A 78 4.95 -8.11 6.43
N LEU A 79 4.58 -9.22 7.06
CA LEU A 79 3.21 -9.53 7.44
C LEU A 79 3.08 -9.32 8.95
N TYR A 80 2.19 -8.40 9.33
CA TYR A 80 1.84 -8.06 10.72
C TYR A 80 0.96 -9.14 11.36
N ALA A 81 1.52 -10.34 11.47
CA ALA A 81 1.03 -11.41 12.31
C ALA A 81 1.71 -11.34 13.69
N LEU A 82 1.29 -12.21 14.62
CA LEU A 82 1.98 -12.41 15.90
C LEU A 82 2.48 -13.85 15.99
N PRO A 83 3.80 -14.11 15.88
CA PRO A 83 4.90 -13.15 15.63
C PRO A 83 4.87 -12.55 14.21
N GLN A 84 5.46 -11.36 14.05
CA GLN A 84 5.58 -10.67 12.75
C GLN A 84 6.48 -11.51 11.83
N ARG A 85 6.02 -11.74 10.60
CA ARG A 85 6.81 -12.40 9.56
C ARG A 85 7.48 -11.35 8.70
N ALA A 86 8.80 -11.33 8.70
CA ALA A 86 9.62 -10.41 7.94
C ALA A 86 10.35 -11.16 6.84
N TYR A 87 10.22 -10.71 5.59
CA TYR A 87 10.79 -11.38 4.43
C TYR A 87 11.97 -10.59 3.90
N LEU A 88 13.09 -11.29 3.70
CA LEU A 88 14.33 -10.77 3.16
C LEU A 88 14.70 -11.53 1.89
N LEU A 89 15.32 -10.85 0.94
CA LEU A 89 15.83 -11.51 -0.25
C LEU A 89 17.16 -12.24 0.07
N ARG A 90 17.26 -13.51 -0.31
CA ARG A 90 18.42 -14.37 -0.05
C ARG A 90 19.70 -13.87 -0.70
N GLU A 91 19.58 -13.19 -1.83
CA GLU A 91 20.70 -12.65 -2.59
C GLU A 91 21.19 -11.27 -2.09
N ASN A 92 20.58 -10.72 -1.04
CA ASN A 92 21.01 -9.45 -0.47
C ASN A 92 22.45 -9.56 0.08
N THR A 93 23.23 -8.49 -0.10
CA THR A 93 24.49 -8.32 0.62
C THR A 93 24.24 -8.18 2.12
N LEU A 94 25.30 -8.24 2.94
CA LEU A 94 25.17 -8.02 4.38
C LEU A 94 24.67 -6.60 4.70
N SER A 95 25.14 -5.58 3.97
CA SER A 95 24.70 -4.19 4.12
C SER A 95 23.22 -4.01 3.76
N GLU A 96 22.75 -4.64 2.67
CA GLU A 96 21.33 -4.71 2.27
C GLU A 96 20.47 -5.42 3.31
N THR A 97 20.98 -6.50 3.88
CA THR A 97 20.30 -7.27 4.92
C THR A 97 20.17 -6.45 6.20
N LEU A 98 21.25 -5.83 6.67
CA LEU A 98 21.23 -4.97 7.86
C LEU A 98 20.29 -3.78 7.67
N PHE A 99 20.31 -3.16 6.49
CA PHE A 99 19.38 -2.10 6.13
C PHE A 99 17.94 -2.54 6.29
N ALA A 100 17.58 -3.64 5.65
CA ALA A 100 16.22 -4.18 5.68
C ALA A 100 15.79 -4.60 7.09
N MET A 101 16.66 -5.26 7.87
CA MET A 101 16.35 -5.69 9.23
C MET A 101 16.06 -4.51 10.15
N ILE A 102 16.91 -3.47 10.13
CA ILE A 102 16.72 -2.28 10.95
C ILE A 102 15.41 -1.56 10.56
N HIS A 103 15.17 -1.40 9.25
CA HIS A 103 13.92 -0.86 8.74
C HIS A 103 12.70 -1.64 9.23
N LEU A 104 12.73 -2.97 9.13
CA LEU A 104 11.63 -3.86 9.53
C LEU A 104 11.34 -3.77 11.04
N TYR A 105 12.37 -3.61 11.88
CA TYR A 105 12.17 -3.33 13.31
C TYR A 105 11.48 -1.99 13.56
N ALA A 106 11.89 -0.93 12.85
CA ALA A 106 11.22 0.36 12.95
C ALA A 106 9.77 0.32 12.44
N TYR A 107 9.50 -0.42 11.35
CA TYR A 107 8.13 -0.68 10.88
C TYR A 107 7.28 -1.43 11.89
N ASN A 108 7.86 -2.45 12.53
CA ASN A 108 7.17 -3.24 13.53
C ASN A 108 6.74 -2.36 14.72
N ASP A 109 7.64 -1.50 15.19
CA ASP A 109 7.30 -0.46 16.18
C ASP A 109 6.18 0.46 15.69
N PHE A 110 6.30 0.98 14.47
CA PHE A 110 5.30 1.87 13.89
C PHE A 110 3.91 1.24 13.89
N VAL A 111 3.81 -0.03 13.46
CA VAL A 111 2.56 -0.78 13.41
C VAL A 111 1.99 -1.03 14.80
N LYS A 112 2.82 -1.48 15.75
CA LYS A 112 2.37 -1.71 17.13
C LYS A 112 1.86 -0.42 17.78
N ARG A 113 2.47 0.71 17.42
CA ARG A 113 2.23 2.01 18.05
C ARG A 113 1.09 2.81 17.42
N ASN A 114 0.94 2.78 16.10
CA ASN A 114 -0.04 3.61 15.40
C ASN A 114 -1.47 3.08 15.59
N LYS A 115 -2.38 3.96 16.03
CA LYS A 115 -3.76 3.59 16.36
C LYS A 115 -4.55 2.98 15.19
N ILE A 116 -4.18 3.26 13.94
CA ILE A 116 -4.90 2.77 12.76
C ILE A 116 -4.75 1.26 12.63
N PHE A 117 -3.60 0.69 13.00
CA PHE A 117 -3.38 -0.76 12.95
C PHE A 117 -4.20 -1.51 14.01
N ARG A 118 -4.80 -0.83 14.99
CA ARG A 118 -5.72 -1.48 15.94
C ARG A 118 -7.01 -1.95 15.27
N THR A 119 -7.35 -1.42 14.10
CA THR A 119 -8.57 -1.84 13.35
C THR A 119 -8.44 -3.24 12.76
N ILE A 120 -7.22 -3.78 12.65
CA ILE A 120 -6.94 -5.12 12.09
C ILE A 120 -6.64 -6.17 13.18
N GLY A 121 -6.76 -5.80 14.46
CA GLY A 121 -6.53 -6.71 15.60
C GLY A 121 -5.06 -6.80 16.03
N ASP A 122 -4.74 -7.81 16.84
CA ASP A 122 -3.40 -8.01 17.43
C ASP A 122 -2.51 -8.99 16.64
N GLY A 123 -2.94 -9.37 15.43
CA GLY A 123 -2.14 -10.17 14.51
C GLY A 123 -2.16 -11.69 14.73
N ARG A 124 -2.74 -12.21 15.84
CA ARG A 124 -2.65 -13.66 16.18
C ARG A 124 -3.29 -14.59 15.16
N ASP A 125 -4.43 -14.18 14.61
CA ASP A 125 -5.22 -15.03 13.72
C ASP A 125 -4.91 -14.80 12.23
N ILE A 126 -4.05 -13.84 11.89
CA ILE A 126 -3.82 -13.42 10.49
C ILE A 126 -3.29 -14.58 9.64
N LEU A 127 -2.28 -15.31 10.14
CA LEU A 127 -1.72 -16.45 9.40
C LEU A 127 -2.75 -17.55 9.19
N ARG A 128 -3.49 -17.90 10.24
CA ARG A 128 -4.55 -18.93 10.17
C ARG A 128 -5.68 -18.52 9.25
N GLN A 129 -6.06 -17.24 9.27
CA GLN A 129 -7.10 -16.68 8.41
C GLN A 129 -6.68 -16.76 6.94
N PHE A 130 -5.47 -16.33 6.60
CA PHE A 130 -4.99 -16.34 5.22
C PHE A 130 -4.78 -17.76 4.69
N ASP A 131 -4.32 -18.69 5.53
CA ASP A 131 -4.27 -20.11 5.18
C ASP A 131 -5.67 -20.67 4.90
N GLY A 132 -6.66 -20.34 5.73
CA GLY A 132 -8.06 -20.73 5.49
C GLY A 132 -8.64 -20.12 4.21
N HIS A 133 -8.34 -18.86 3.91
CA HIS A 133 -8.73 -18.23 2.64
C HIS A 133 -8.11 -18.94 1.43
N HIS A 134 -6.81 -19.27 1.51
CA HIS A 134 -6.09 -19.98 0.45
C HIS A 134 -6.68 -21.36 0.19
N GLN A 135 -6.87 -22.16 1.25
CA GLN A 135 -7.47 -23.49 1.14
C GLN A 135 -8.87 -23.42 0.52
N PHE A 136 -9.67 -22.42 0.89
CA PHE A 136 -10.98 -22.22 0.29
C PHE A 136 -10.89 -21.92 -1.21
N ILE A 137 -10.03 -20.96 -1.60
CA ILE A 137 -9.81 -20.61 -3.01
C ILE A 137 -9.35 -21.83 -3.80
N GLN A 138 -8.37 -22.57 -3.28
CA GLN A 138 -7.84 -23.77 -3.92
C GLN A 138 -8.93 -24.84 -4.08
N SER A 139 -9.74 -25.08 -3.04
CA SER A 139 -10.85 -26.03 -3.10
C SER A 139 -11.89 -25.67 -4.17
N CYS A 140 -12.12 -24.37 -4.40
CA CYS A 140 -12.99 -23.89 -5.48
C CYS A 140 -12.36 -24.11 -6.85
N MET A 141 -11.05 -23.88 -7.00
CA MET A 141 -10.34 -24.07 -8.26
C MET A 141 -10.29 -25.55 -8.68
N GLU A 142 -10.10 -26.45 -7.71
CA GLU A 142 -10.02 -27.90 -7.93
C GLU A 142 -11.40 -28.56 -8.12
N ASN A 143 -12.47 -27.85 -7.77
CA ASN A 143 -13.83 -28.36 -7.94
C ASN A 143 -14.22 -28.42 -9.43
N GLU A 144 -14.51 -29.61 -9.94
CA GLU A 144 -14.86 -29.85 -11.35
C GLU A 144 -16.05 -29.01 -11.86
N LYS A 145 -16.98 -28.62 -10.99
CA LYS A 145 -18.16 -27.81 -11.35
C LYS A 145 -17.85 -26.31 -11.41
N ILE A 146 -16.81 -25.85 -10.71
CA ILE A 146 -16.44 -24.44 -10.64
C ILE A 146 -15.28 -24.17 -11.60
N GLY A 147 -14.16 -24.87 -11.40
CA GLY A 147 -12.92 -24.71 -12.17
C GLY A 147 -12.19 -23.39 -11.90
N SER A 148 -10.90 -23.36 -12.24
CA SER A 148 -10.03 -22.20 -12.01
C SER A 148 -10.50 -20.93 -12.74
N GLY A 149 -10.97 -21.05 -13.98
CA GLY A 149 -11.36 -19.90 -14.80
C GLY A 149 -12.50 -19.07 -14.19
N GLU A 150 -13.52 -19.70 -13.59
CA GLU A 150 -14.60 -18.96 -12.93
C GLU A 150 -14.14 -18.36 -11.60
N VAL A 151 -13.28 -19.03 -10.84
CA VAL A 151 -12.67 -18.45 -9.62
C VAL A 151 -11.86 -17.19 -9.97
N GLU A 152 -11.00 -17.27 -10.98
CA GLU A 152 -10.18 -16.14 -11.45
C GLU A 152 -11.05 -14.94 -11.85
N LYS A 153 -12.12 -15.20 -12.60
CA LYS A 153 -13.06 -14.19 -13.07
C LYS A 153 -13.75 -13.45 -11.91
N ILE A 154 -14.12 -14.16 -10.85
CA ILE A 154 -14.77 -13.58 -9.67
C ILE A 154 -13.76 -12.82 -8.81
N LEU A 155 -12.58 -13.38 -8.57
CA LEU A 155 -11.50 -12.69 -7.85
C LEU A 155 -11.06 -11.42 -8.58
N ALA A 156 -10.94 -11.46 -9.91
CA ALA A 156 -10.64 -10.29 -10.73
C ALA A 156 -11.67 -9.17 -10.52
N GLY A 157 -12.96 -9.54 -10.51
CA GLY A 157 -14.06 -8.65 -10.15
C GLY A 157 -13.90 -8.04 -8.76
N ALA A 158 -13.70 -8.90 -7.76
CA ALA A 158 -13.63 -8.50 -6.37
C ALA A 158 -12.46 -7.53 -6.12
N HIS A 159 -11.27 -7.83 -6.63
CA HIS A 159 -10.11 -6.96 -6.49
C HIS A 159 -10.23 -5.64 -7.24
N ALA A 160 -10.90 -5.61 -8.41
CA ALA A 160 -11.17 -4.36 -9.12
C ALA A 160 -12.05 -3.41 -8.27
N ALA A 161 -12.96 -3.97 -7.47
CA ALA A 161 -13.87 -3.22 -6.61
C ALA A 161 -13.39 -3.04 -5.15
N ARG A 162 -12.33 -3.74 -4.70
CA ARG A 162 -11.96 -3.86 -3.28
C ARG A 162 -11.75 -2.54 -2.53
N PHE A 163 -11.34 -1.50 -3.25
CA PHE A 163 -11.07 -0.19 -2.66
C PHE A 163 -12.19 0.82 -2.85
N GLN A 164 -13.30 0.44 -3.49
CA GLN A 164 -14.47 1.29 -3.70
C GLN A 164 -15.37 1.38 -2.45
N GLY A 165 -14.76 1.14 -1.27
CA GLY A 165 -15.41 0.96 0.01
C GLY A 165 -16.22 -0.34 0.11
N ASN A 166 -16.63 -0.68 1.33
CA ASN A 166 -17.45 -1.87 1.59
C ASN A 166 -18.77 -1.84 0.81
N GLN A 167 -19.23 -0.67 0.36
CA GLN A 167 -20.53 -0.52 -0.30
C GLN A 167 -20.66 -1.30 -1.60
N LEU A 168 -19.63 -1.30 -2.47
CA LEU A 168 -19.78 -1.94 -3.78
C LEU A 168 -19.78 -3.47 -3.68
N LEU A 169 -18.79 -4.06 -3.02
CA LEU A 169 -18.73 -5.52 -2.84
C LEU A 169 -19.91 -6.03 -2.00
N HIS A 170 -20.27 -5.33 -0.92
CA HIS A 170 -21.43 -5.68 -0.11
C HIS A 170 -22.73 -5.63 -0.93
N PHE A 171 -22.94 -4.58 -1.72
CA PHE A 171 -24.10 -4.49 -2.60
C PHE A 171 -24.16 -5.65 -3.59
N MET A 172 -23.03 -6.05 -4.18
CA MET A 172 -22.97 -7.21 -5.07
C MET A 172 -23.31 -8.52 -4.35
N MET A 173 -22.86 -8.70 -3.10
CA MET A 173 -23.17 -9.89 -2.30
C MET A 173 -24.64 -9.96 -1.88
N GLU A 174 -25.28 -8.82 -1.62
CA GLU A 174 -26.67 -8.75 -1.16
C GLU A 174 -27.68 -8.79 -2.31
N GLN A 175 -27.43 -8.02 -3.37
CA GLN A 175 -28.38 -7.79 -4.46
C GLN A 175 -28.02 -8.54 -5.75
N GLY A 176 -26.77 -8.98 -5.88
CA GLY A 176 -26.29 -9.70 -7.05
C GLY A 176 -26.69 -11.17 -7.03
N ASN A 177 -26.77 -11.77 -8.23
CA ASN A 177 -27.03 -13.19 -8.40
C ASN A 177 -25.74 -14.02 -8.26
N LEU A 178 -25.10 -13.92 -7.10
CA LEU A 178 -23.89 -14.66 -6.75
C LEU A 178 -24.25 -15.94 -5.99
N SER A 179 -23.61 -17.04 -6.32
CA SER A 179 -23.66 -18.28 -5.53
C SER A 179 -22.83 -18.14 -4.25
N ASP A 180 -23.05 -19.04 -3.28
CA ASP A 180 -22.44 -18.95 -1.95
C ASP A 180 -20.90 -18.93 -2.00
N TRP A 181 -20.28 -19.74 -2.87
CA TRP A 181 -18.83 -19.75 -3.01
C TRP A 181 -18.29 -18.43 -3.57
N GLN A 182 -19.01 -17.81 -4.52
CA GLN A 182 -18.63 -16.51 -5.08
C GLN A 182 -18.71 -15.41 -4.04
N LYS A 183 -19.78 -15.41 -3.22
CA LYS A 183 -19.91 -14.47 -2.09
C LYS A 183 -18.76 -14.65 -1.10
N GLU A 184 -18.36 -15.88 -0.82
CA GLU A 184 -17.24 -16.13 0.09
C GLU A 184 -15.91 -15.61 -0.47
N LEU A 185 -15.65 -15.75 -1.79
CA LEU A 185 -14.49 -15.11 -2.43
C LEU A 185 -14.50 -13.59 -2.29
N LEU A 186 -15.66 -12.94 -2.45
CA LEU A 186 -15.78 -11.50 -2.26
C LEU A 186 -15.48 -11.09 -0.82
N LYS A 187 -15.97 -11.84 0.18
CA LYS A 187 -15.66 -11.60 1.60
C LYS A 187 -14.18 -11.78 1.92
N ILE A 188 -13.53 -12.79 1.31
CA ILE A 188 -12.08 -12.99 1.46
C ILE A 188 -11.33 -11.74 1.00
N VAL A 189 -11.63 -11.26 -0.22
CA VAL A 189 -11.01 -10.06 -0.76
C VAL A 189 -11.28 -8.82 0.09
N GLU A 190 -12.51 -8.67 0.62
CA GLU A 190 -12.85 -7.57 1.53
C GLU A 190 -12.04 -7.63 2.83
N LYS A 191 -11.98 -8.80 3.49
CA LYS A 191 -11.20 -9.01 4.74
C LYS A 191 -9.71 -8.74 4.53
N GLU A 192 -9.14 -9.28 3.47
CA GLU A 192 -7.72 -9.06 3.15
C GLU A 192 -7.44 -7.60 2.82
N THR A 193 -8.35 -6.95 2.09
CA THR A 193 -8.22 -5.52 1.81
C THR A 193 -8.22 -4.71 3.10
N HIS A 194 -9.17 -4.97 4.00
CA HIS A 194 -9.23 -4.33 5.31
C HIS A 194 -7.93 -4.47 6.11
N TYR A 195 -7.31 -5.66 6.05
CA TYR A 195 -6.00 -5.90 6.67
C TYR A 195 -4.88 -5.00 6.11
N PHE A 196 -4.91 -4.68 4.81
CA PHE A 196 -3.89 -3.84 4.15
C PHE A 196 -4.20 -2.33 4.14
N LEU A 197 -5.40 -1.92 4.53
CA LEU A 197 -5.79 -0.49 4.54
C LEU A 197 -4.90 0.38 5.44
N PRO A 198 -4.53 -0.01 6.67
CA PRO A 198 -3.64 0.78 7.52
C PRO A 198 -2.31 1.14 6.85
N GLN A 199 -1.71 0.19 6.13
CA GLN A 199 -0.43 0.32 5.45
C GLN A 199 -0.51 1.33 4.31
N LEU A 200 -1.66 1.39 3.62
CA LEU A 200 -1.92 2.39 2.59
C LEU A 200 -2.13 3.78 3.20
N GLU A 201 -2.81 3.86 4.35
CA GLU A 201 -3.11 5.11 5.07
C GLU A 201 -1.89 5.79 5.73
N THR A 202 -0.82 5.03 5.96
CA THR A 202 0.35 5.48 6.74
C THR A 202 1.68 5.24 6.03
N MET A 203 1.69 5.05 4.71
CA MET A 203 2.88 4.71 3.94
C MET A 203 3.98 5.76 4.08
N ILE A 204 3.66 7.04 3.93
CA ILE A 204 4.62 8.15 4.01
C ILE A 204 5.21 8.20 5.43
N MET A 205 4.36 8.14 6.45
CA MET A 205 4.80 8.16 7.85
C MET A 205 5.69 6.96 8.18
N ALA A 206 5.30 5.76 7.74
CA ALA A 206 6.03 4.54 8.07
C ALA A 206 7.43 4.55 7.44
N GLU A 207 7.56 4.98 6.18
CA GLU A 207 8.87 5.10 5.50
C GLU A 207 9.76 6.18 6.18
N GLY A 208 9.16 7.31 6.57
CA GLY A 208 9.88 8.36 7.33
C GLY A 208 10.33 7.88 8.72
N TRP A 209 9.49 7.12 9.42
CA TRP A 209 9.79 6.55 10.73
C TRP A 209 10.92 5.53 10.64
N ALA A 210 10.87 4.64 9.64
CA ALA A 210 11.91 3.67 9.36
C ALA A 210 13.25 4.35 9.08
N GLY A 211 13.28 5.35 8.19
CA GLY A 211 14.49 6.11 7.90
C GLY A 211 15.05 6.86 9.12
N TYR A 212 14.18 7.48 9.92
CA TYR A 212 14.60 8.24 11.10
C TYR A 212 15.25 7.35 12.17
N TRP A 213 14.67 6.17 12.43
CA TRP A 213 15.24 5.24 13.39
C TRP A 213 16.41 4.45 12.83
N TYR A 214 16.46 4.22 11.52
CA TYR A 214 17.57 3.54 10.87
C TYR A 214 18.91 4.17 11.21
N GLU A 215 19.03 5.49 11.04
CA GLU A 215 20.28 6.22 11.32
C GLU A 215 20.73 6.03 12.78
N LYS A 216 19.80 6.11 13.73
CA LYS A 216 20.10 5.98 15.17
C LYS A 216 20.49 4.56 15.55
N ILE A 217 19.74 3.56 15.07
CA ILE A 217 20.02 2.15 15.34
C ILE A 217 21.36 1.76 14.71
N LEU A 218 21.60 2.12 13.44
CA LEU A 218 22.87 1.83 12.76
C LEU A 218 24.08 2.38 13.52
N ASN A 219 23.97 3.60 14.06
CA ASN A 219 25.04 4.23 14.83
C ASN A 219 25.28 3.56 16.20
N GLN A 220 24.26 2.89 16.76
CA GLN A 220 24.37 2.14 18.01
C GLN A 220 24.99 0.74 17.81
N LEU A 221 24.89 0.17 16.61
CA LEU A 221 25.45 -1.15 16.30
C LEU A 221 26.99 -1.12 16.27
N ALA A 222 27.61 -2.17 16.81
CA ALA A 222 29.05 -2.40 16.76
C ALA A 222 29.46 -3.01 15.40
N LEU A 223 29.44 -2.18 14.35
CA LEU A 223 29.82 -2.55 12.98
C LEU A 223 31.27 -2.16 12.68
N PRO A 224 32.01 -2.96 11.87
CA PRO A 224 33.24 -2.52 11.21
C PRO A 224 33.02 -1.25 10.40
N ASP A 225 34.03 -0.37 10.35
CA ASP A 225 33.90 0.96 9.73
C ASP A 225 33.50 0.89 8.25
N GLU A 226 34.08 -0.05 7.48
CA GLU A 226 33.75 -0.23 6.06
C GLU A 226 32.27 -0.57 5.86
N LEU A 227 31.74 -1.51 6.66
CA LEU A 227 30.34 -1.92 6.61
C LEU A 227 29.40 -0.80 7.05
N ARG A 228 29.80 -0.03 8.07
CA ARG A 228 29.05 1.14 8.52
C ARG A 228 28.95 2.20 7.42
N GLU A 229 30.05 2.50 6.74
CA GLU A 229 30.06 3.49 5.65
C GLU A 229 29.30 2.99 4.41
N GLU A 230 29.28 1.69 4.14
CA GLU A 230 28.41 1.10 3.12
C GLU A 230 26.91 1.28 3.47
N CYS A 231 26.53 0.93 4.70
CA CYS A 231 25.17 1.09 5.21
C CYS A 231 24.70 2.55 5.20
N LYS A 232 25.59 3.50 5.52
CA LYS A 232 25.31 4.94 5.42
C LYS A 232 25.16 5.41 3.98
N ARG A 233 26.03 4.94 3.07
CA ARG A 233 25.93 5.27 1.63
C ARG A 233 24.59 4.82 1.07
N MET A 234 24.11 3.63 1.42
CA MET A 234 22.79 3.16 1.00
C MET A 234 21.65 4.04 1.49
N HIS A 235 21.66 4.42 2.77
CA HIS A 235 20.68 5.35 3.33
C HIS A 235 20.71 6.70 2.60
N ASN A 236 21.90 7.24 2.35
CA ASN A 236 22.07 8.49 1.61
C ASN A 236 21.56 8.39 0.17
N VAL A 237 21.74 7.23 -0.47
CA VAL A 237 21.18 6.97 -1.80
C VAL A 237 19.65 6.95 -1.77
N VAL A 238 18.99 6.70 -0.63
CA VAL A 238 17.51 6.69 -0.56
C VAL A 238 16.95 8.04 -0.15
N PHE A 239 17.52 8.64 0.89
CA PHE A 239 17.01 9.87 1.48
C PHE A 239 17.71 11.13 0.94
N TYR A 240 18.80 11.00 0.19
CA TYR A 240 19.62 12.14 -0.28
C TYR A 240 20.08 12.01 -1.74
N ARG A 241 19.39 11.19 -2.55
CA ARG A 241 19.65 10.98 -3.99
C ARG A 241 19.51 12.31 -4.78
N SER A 242 20.62 13.04 -4.89
CA SER A 242 20.74 14.39 -5.44
C SER A 242 19.96 15.50 -4.71
N THR A 243 20.49 16.72 -4.76
CA THR A 243 19.86 17.93 -4.24
C THR A 243 18.61 18.35 -5.05
N GLU A 244 18.38 17.73 -6.21
CA GLU A 244 17.45 18.23 -7.22
C GLU A 244 16.13 17.44 -7.32
N SER A 245 16.02 16.24 -6.72
CA SER A 245 14.81 15.41 -6.82
C SER A 245 14.04 15.31 -5.50
N PHE A 246 12.76 15.67 -5.54
CA PHE A 246 11.81 15.48 -4.43
C PHE A 246 11.38 14.00 -4.38
N THR A 247 11.52 13.35 -3.23
CA THR A 247 10.99 12.00 -2.97
C THR A 247 10.17 12.01 -1.67
N LEU A 248 9.16 11.13 -1.59
CA LEU A 248 8.27 11.05 -0.42
C LEU A 248 9.02 10.57 0.82
N GLU A 249 9.95 9.63 0.63
CA GLU A 249 10.79 9.04 1.67
C GLU A 249 11.69 10.10 2.30
N LYS A 250 12.37 10.91 1.45
CA LYS A 250 13.20 12.04 1.90
C LYS A 250 12.39 13.07 2.66
N MET A 251 11.23 13.46 2.12
CA MET A 251 10.32 14.39 2.79
C MET A 251 9.92 13.85 4.17
N ALA A 252 9.44 12.62 4.25
CA ALA A 252 8.97 12.02 5.49
C ALA A 252 10.07 11.91 6.55
N TYR A 253 11.27 11.47 6.16
CA TYR A 253 12.44 11.44 7.04
C TYR A 253 12.78 12.84 7.58
N MET A 254 12.82 13.85 6.70
CA MET A 254 13.10 15.24 7.10
C MET A 254 12.02 15.82 8.02
N LEU A 255 10.76 15.41 7.85
CA LEU A 255 9.68 15.79 8.75
C LEU A 255 9.91 15.25 10.15
N PHE A 256 10.19 13.95 10.31
CA PHE A 256 10.47 13.38 11.63
C PHE A 256 11.70 14.02 12.29
N LYS A 257 12.77 14.26 11.51
CA LYS A 257 13.96 14.94 12.02
C LYS A 257 13.63 16.35 12.53
N LYS A 258 12.89 17.14 11.76
CA LYS A 258 12.47 18.49 12.18
C LYS A 258 11.55 18.44 13.41
N ILE A 259 10.63 17.50 13.48
CA ILE A 259 9.72 17.34 14.62
C ILE A 259 10.52 17.01 15.88
N ASP A 260 11.50 16.10 15.80
CA ASP A 260 12.40 15.79 16.92
C ASP A 260 13.21 17.02 17.34
N GLU A 261 13.80 17.75 16.39
CA GLU A 261 14.55 18.99 16.66
C GLU A 261 13.67 20.08 17.31
N THR A 262 12.39 20.15 16.96
CA THR A 262 11.47 21.22 17.39
C THR A 262 10.77 20.89 18.71
N TYR A 263 10.29 19.66 18.86
CA TYR A 263 9.39 19.25 19.96
C TYR A 263 10.00 18.15 20.85
N GLY A 264 11.08 17.52 20.41
CA GLY A 264 11.78 16.47 21.14
C GLY A 264 11.21 15.06 20.96
N PRO A 265 11.89 14.05 21.52
CA PRO A 265 11.64 12.64 21.25
C PRO A 265 10.31 12.13 21.82
N LYS A 266 9.71 12.81 22.81
CA LYS A 266 8.38 12.41 23.31
C LYS A 266 7.28 12.69 22.29
N GLU A 267 7.42 13.77 21.51
CA GLU A 267 6.39 14.20 20.58
C GLU A 267 6.36 13.33 19.33
N ILE A 268 7.53 12.88 18.83
CA ILE A 268 7.59 11.98 17.66
C ILE A 268 6.79 10.69 17.91
N PHE A 269 6.86 10.14 19.13
CA PHE A 269 6.09 8.95 19.50
C PHE A 269 4.59 9.23 19.55
N GLN A 270 4.17 10.39 20.06
CA GLN A 270 2.75 10.77 20.09
C GLN A 270 2.18 10.98 18.68
N ILE A 271 2.95 11.59 17.79
CA ILE A 271 2.60 11.80 16.38
C ILE A 271 2.46 10.44 15.69
N CYS A 272 3.44 9.54 15.87
CA CYS A 272 3.38 8.18 15.36
C CYS A 272 2.13 7.41 15.85
N GLN A 273 1.68 7.64 17.09
CA GLN A 273 0.47 7.01 17.62
C GLN A 273 -0.83 7.52 16.99
N ARG A 274 -0.90 8.81 16.63
CA ARG A 274 -2.17 9.51 16.40
C ARG A 274 -2.42 9.89 14.94
N GLU A 275 -1.38 10.17 14.18
CA GLU A 275 -1.47 10.71 12.83
C GLU A 275 -1.58 9.62 11.76
N ARG A 276 -2.03 10.04 10.56
CA ARG A 276 -1.99 9.29 9.30
C ARG A 276 -1.34 10.15 8.24
N ASP A 277 -1.03 9.60 7.07
CA ASP A 277 -0.31 10.35 6.02
C ASP A 277 -0.96 11.69 5.69
N VAL A 278 -2.28 11.71 5.51
CA VAL A 278 -3.02 12.93 5.19
C VAL A 278 -2.80 14.01 6.27
N SER A 279 -3.04 13.67 7.53
CA SER A 279 -2.94 14.66 8.62
C SER A 279 -1.49 14.99 8.99
N PHE A 280 -0.56 14.06 8.80
CA PHE A 280 0.87 14.27 8.98
C PHE A 280 1.43 15.24 7.93
N VAL A 281 1.14 15.02 6.65
CA VAL A 281 1.54 15.94 5.58
C VAL A 281 0.85 17.29 5.73
N GLU A 282 -0.45 17.30 6.04
CA GLU A 282 -1.19 18.55 6.22
C GLU A 282 -0.61 19.43 7.33
N ARG A 283 -0.27 18.84 8.49
CA ARG A 283 0.23 19.58 9.65
C ARG A 283 1.71 19.94 9.56
N TYR A 284 2.55 19.02 9.11
CA TYR A 284 4.00 19.14 9.28
C TYR A 284 4.76 19.47 7.98
N PHE A 285 4.18 19.21 6.80
CA PHE A 285 4.78 19.64 5.54
C PHE A 285 4.60 21.14 5.34
N ASP A 286 5.58 21.89 5.83
CA ASP A 286 5.63 23.35 5.76
C ASP A 286 6.65 23.87 4.74
N TRP A 287 6.62 25.19 4.57
CA TRP A 287 7.47 25.90 3.64
C TRP A 287 8.97 25.67 3.88
N ASP A 288 9.39 25.50 5.14
CA ASP A 288 10.80 25.30 5.45
C ASP A 288 11.30 23.94 4.96
N ILE A 289 10.50 22.88 5.16
CA ILE A 289 10.82 21.55 4.63
C ILE A 289 10.89 21.56 3.10
N TYR A 290 9.95 22.23 2.44
CA TYR A 290 9.97 22.39 0.99
C TYR A 290 11.26 23.04 0.48
N ARG A 291 11.70 24.15 1.09
CA ARG A 291 12.96 24.81 0.72
C ARG A 291 14.17 23.91 0.92
N ARG A 292 14.25 23.18 2.05
CA ARG A 292 15.34 22.24 2.31
C ARG A 292 15.38 21.09 1.30
N LEU A 293 14.21 20.64 0.82
CA LEU A 293 14.11 19.60 -0.20
C LEU A 293 14.64 20.05 -1.57
N LYS A 294 14.41 21.31 -1.93
CA LYS A 294 14.88 21.95 -3.17
C LYS A 294 16.36 22.35 -3.15
N GLY A 295 16.94 22.59 -1.97
CA GLY A 295 18.31 23.05 -1.82
C GLY A 295 18.45 24.57 -1.99
N ALA A 296 19.55 25.13 -1.45
CA ALA A 296 19.75 26.58 -1.35
C ALA A 296 19.99 27.31 -2.69
N GLY A 297 20.25 26.58 -3.79
CA GLY A 297 20.60 27.16 -5.09
C GLY A 297 19.40 27.49 -6.00
N ASP A 298 18.20 27.04 -5.65
CA ASP A 298 17.01 27.05 -6.52
C ASP A 298 15.96 28.09 -6.13
N LEU A 299 16.22 28.90 -5.09
CA LEU A 299 15.27 29.92 -4.63
C LEU A 299 15.50 31.22 -5.40
N GLN A 300 14.61 31.55 -6.34
CA GLN A 300 14.58 32.88 -6.97
C GLN A 300 14.08 33.92 -5.95
N GLU A 301 14.57 35.16 -6.06
CA GLU A 301 14.21 36.29 -5.17
C GLU A 301 12.70 36.63 -5.13
N ASN A 302 11.88 36.01 -6.00
CA ASN A 302 10.45 36.25 -6.12
C ASN A 302 9.62 35.15 -5.45
N GLY A 303 9.62 35.11 -4.12
CA GLY A 303 9.05 34.03 -3.29
C GLY A 303 7.54 33.75 -3.41
N ARG A 304 6.79 34.48 -4.25
CA ARG A 304 5.36 34.22 -4.50
C ARG A 304 5.14 33.00 -5.40
N ALA A 305 5.85 32.91 -6.53
CA ALA A 305 5.69 31.79 -7.47
C ALA A 305 6.10 30.46 -6.85
N GLU A 306 7.12 30.48 -6.00
CA GLU A 306 7.59 29.28 -5.31
C GLU A 306 6.65 28.84 -4.18
N LYS A 307 6.07 29.82 -3.47
CA LYS A 307 5.04 29.53 -2.46
C LYS A 307 3.80 28.90 -3.12
N ASP A 308 3.37 29.42 -4.27
CA ASP A 308 2.29 28.83 -5.05
C ASP A 308 2.64 27.39 -5.50
N ALA A 309 3.90 27.15 -5.90
CA ALA A 309 4.39 25.81 -6.25
C ALA A 309 4.38 24.84 -5.05
N TRP A 310 4.76 25.30 -3.85
CA TRP A 310 4.64 24.51 -2.62
C TRP A 310 3.20 24.20 -2.26
N GLU A 311 2.31 25.18 -2.32
CA GLU A 311 0.88 24.99 -2.05
C GLU A 311 0.27 23.97 -3.02
N MET A 312 0.64 24.04 -4.31
CA MET A 312 0.23 23.06 -5.31
C MET A 312 0.81 21.66 -5.02
N LEU A 313 2.10 21.56 -4.69
CA LEU A 313 2.72 20.28 -4.32
C LEU A 313 2.04 19.67 -3.08
N LYS A 314 1.83 20.47 -2.03
CA LYS A 314 1.16 20.02 -0.80
C LYS A 314 -0.25 19.54 -1.10
N LYS A 315 -1.01 20.27 -1.91
CA LYS A 315 -2.35 19.84 -2.35
C LYS A 315 -2.28 18.50 -3.09
N ASN A 316 -1.38 18.38 -4.07
CA ASN A 316 -1.21 17.14 -4.84
C ASN A 316 -0.86 15.95 -3.92
N LEU A 317 0.05 16.15 -2.95
CA LEU A 317 0.41 15.13 -1.95
C LEU A 317 -0.79 14.69 -1.11
N LEU A 318 -1.63 15.63 -0.68
CA LEU A 318 -2.83 15.33 0.10
C LEU A 318 -3.90 14.61 -0.74
N ASP A 319 -3.99 14.89 -2.04
CA ASP A 319 -4.89 14.22 -2.98
C ASP A 319 -4.43 12.79 -3.29
N VAL A 320 -3.13 12.50 -3.11
CA VAL A 320 -2.54 11.17 -3.27
C VAL A 320 -2.07 10.56 -1.95
N ALA A 321 -2.56 10.98 -0.79
CA ALA A 321 -2.21 10.37 0.50
C ALA A 321 -3.31 9.42 0.99
N GLY A 322 -2.93 8.25 1.51
CA GLY A 322 -3.88 7.25 2.00
C GLY A 322 -4.88 6.77 0.94
N GLN A 323 -6.11 6.52 1.39
CA GLN A 323 -7.24 6.11 0.54
C GLN A 323 -7.63 7.17 -0.49
N ARG A 324 -7.23 8.45 -0.31
CA ARG A 324 -7.52 9.48 -1.31
C ARG A 324 -6.88 9.18 -2.66
N ARG A 325 -5.85 8.32 -2.73
CA ARG A 325 -5.27 7.83 -4.01
C ARG A 325 -6.28 7.13 -4.93
N ILE A 326 -7.38 6.64 -4.36
CA ILE A 326 -8.29 5.72 -5.04
C ILE A 326 -9.53 6.52 -5.44
N PRO A 327 -9.79 6.71 -6.74
CA PRO A 327 -11.02 7.34 -7.19
C PRO A 327 -12.24 6.56 -6.70
N MET A 328 -13.26 7.27 -6.24
CA MET A 328 -14.42 6.65 -5.59
C MET A 328 -15.57 6.44 -6.58
N ILE A 329 -15.99 5.20 -6.73
CA ILE A 329 -17.11 4.76 -7.54
C ILE A 329 -18.15 4.17 -6.59
N ARG A 330 -19.34 4.76 -6.56
CA ARG A 330 -20.45 4.28 -5.73
C ARG A 330 -21.54 3.63 -6.56
N VAL A 331 -22.34 2.80 -5.90
CA VAL A 331 -23.60 2.33 -6.44
C VAL A 331 -24.63 3.47 -6.41
N ASN A 332 -25.23 3.78 -7.55
CA ASN A 332 -26.31 4.75 -7.72
C ASN A 332 -27.69 4.08 -7.90
N GLY A 333 -27.74 2.75 -7.83
CA GLY A 333 -28.97 1.96 -7.86
C GLY A 333 -28.99 0.93 -8.98
N VAL A 334 -30.15 0.31 -9.17
CA VAL A 334 -30.40 -0.67 -10.24
C VAL A 334 -31.58 -0.18 -11.07
N ARG A 335 -31.41 -0.16 -12.38
CA ARG A 335 -32.47 0.25 -13.31
C ARG A 335 -33.56 -0.81 -13.38
N VAL A 336 -34.77 -0.46 -12.96
CA VAL A 336 -35.91 -1.41 -12.83
C VAL A 336 -36.29 -2.07 -14.15
N GLN A 337 -36.18 -1.36 -15.28
CA GLN A 337 -36.65 -1.87 -16.57
C GLN A 337 -35.85 -3.07 -17.10
N ASP A 338 -34.55 -3.14 -16.82
CA ASP A 338 -33.68 -4.18 -17.39
C ASP A 338 -32.62 -4.72 -16.43
N GLY A 339 -32.65 -4.33 -15.16
CA GLY A 339 -31.72 -4.78 -14.13
C GLY A 339 -30.29 -4.23 -14.29
N THR A 340 -30.08 -3.17 -15.08
CA THR A 340 -28.75 -2.57 -15.25
C THR A 340 -28.25 -1.98 -13.92
N LEU A 341 -27.06 -2.38 -13.47
CA LEU A 341 -26.40 -1.74 -12.33
C LEU A 341 -25.91 -0.35 -12.73
N LEU A 342 -26.29 0.66 -11.94
CA LEU A 342 -25.89 2.04 -12.13
C LEU A 342 -24.79 2.39 -11.13
N LEU A 343 -23.65 2.79 -11.65
CA LEU A 343 -22.50 3.28 -10.90
C LEU A 343 -22.29 4.77 -11.16
N GLU A 344 -21.72 5.46 -10.20
CA GLU A 344 -21.36 6.87 -10.31
C GLU A 344 -19.94 7.08 -9.80
N HIS A 345 -19.10 7.64 -10.65
CA HIS A 345 -17.80 8.17 -10.24
C HIS A 345 -18.01 9.48 -9.49
N LEU A 346 -17.63 9.50 -8.22
CA LEU A 346 -17.67 10.68 -7.37
C LEU A 346 -16.52 11.60 -7.71
N TRP A 347 -16.87 12.68 -8.42
CA TRP A 347 -15.90 13.60 -8.99
C TRP A 347 -15.14 14.37 -7.90
N ASP A 348 -13.84 14.16 -7.85
CA ASP A 348 -12.89 14.85 -6.97
C ASP A 348 -11.79 15.58 -7.77
N TYR A 349 -12.18 16.09 -8.95
CA TYR A 349 -11.31 16.79 -9.91
C TYR A 349 -10.32 15.90 -10.67
N ARG A 350 -10.35 14.58 -10.46
CA ARG A 350 -9.51 13.63 -11.19
C ARG A 350 -10.34 12.85 -12.19
N GLU A 351 -9.82 12.68 -13.39
CA GLU A 351 -10.43 11.83 -14.39
C GLU A 351 -10.02 10.37 -14.20
N LEU A 352 -10.96 9.46 -14.43
CA LEU A 352 -10.62 8.05 -14.56
C LEU A 352 -9.99 7.84 -15.93
N GLN A 353 -8.87 7.10 -15.97
CA GLN A 353 -8.32 6.62 -17.23
C GLN A 353 -9.37 5.79 -17.97
N GLN A 354 -9.50 6.02 -19.27
CA GLN A 354 -10.57 5.43 -20.06
C GLN A 354 -10.47 3.89 -20.10
N GLU A 355 -9.25 3.38 -20.31
CA GLU A 355 -8.93 1.96 -20.36
C GLU A 355 -9.30 1.28 -19.03
N TYR A 356 -8.99 1.95 -17.91
CA TYR A 356 -9.38 1.49 -16.58
C TYR A 356 -10.89 1.35 -16.42
N VAL A 357 -11.67 2.37 -16.82
CA VAL A 357 -13.13 2.33 -16.73
C VAL A 357 -13.68 1.14 -17.52
N PHE A 358 -13.13 0.86 -18.70
CA PHE A 358 -13.61 -0.22 -19.55
C PHE A 358 -13.36 -1.58 -18.90
N GLU A 359 -12.14 -1.84 -18.42
CA GLU A 359 -11.81 -3.10 -17.75
C GLU A 359 -12.58 -3.24 -16.43
N PHE A 360 -12.67 -2.18 -15.64
CA PHE A 360 -13.46 -2.17 -14.41
C PHE A 360 -14.92 -2.56 -14.67
N LEU A 361 -15.57 -1.99 -15.69
CA LEU A 361 -16.95 -2.34 -16.02
C LEU A 361 -17.09 -3.79 -16.49
N LYS A 362 -16.13 -4.32 -17.28
CA LYS A 362 -16.14 -5.73 -17.69
C LYS A 362 -16.08 -6.65 -16.48
N HIS A 363 -15.24 -6.32 -15.50
CA HIS A 363 -15.16 -7.00 -14.22
C HIS A 363 -16.47 -6.89 -13.41
N MET A 364 -17.10 -5.71 -13.36
CA MET A 364 -18.37 -5.54 -12.67
C MET A 364 -19.50 -6.34 -13.32
N VAL A 365 -19.55 -6.45 -14.66
CA VAL A 365 -20.52 -7.32 -15.35
C VAL A 365 -20.30 -8.80 -14.97
N ASN A 366 -19.07 -9.24 -14.68
CA ASN A 366 -18.84 -10.63 -14.23
C ASN A 366 -19.46 -10.90 -12.86
N LEU A 367 -19.42 -9.92 -11.95
CA LEU A 367 -20.00 -10.04 -10.62
C LEU A 367 -21.52 -9.83 -10.65
N TRP A 368 -21.99 -8.85 -11.41
CA TRP A 368 -23.40 -8.48 -11.47
C TRP A 368 -24.24 -9.46 -12.30
N GLY A 369 -23.65 -10.05 -13.35
CA GLY A 369 -24.35 -10.97 -14.25
C GLY A 369 -25.27 -10.28 -15.27
N ASN A 370 -25.30 -8.96 -15.32
CA ASN A 370 -26.08 -8.15 -16.26
C ASN A 370 -25.30 -6.87 -16.63
N LYS A 371 -25.87 -6.01 -17.46
CA LYS A 371 -25.33 -4.71 -17.88
C LYS A 371 -24.92 -3.86 -16.68
N VAL A 372 -23.81 -3.15 -16.82
CA VAL A 372 -23.32 -2.18 -15.84
C VAL A 372 -23.05 -0.86 -16.55
N MET A 373 -23.55 0.22 -16.00
CA MET A 373 -23.36 1.57 -16.51
C MET A 373 -22.66 2.41 -15.44
N ILE A 374 -21.71 3.23 -15.86
CA ILE A 374 -21.09 4.25 -14.99
C ILE A 374 -21.27 5.65 -15.56
N LYS A 375 -21.67 6.57 -14.69
CA LYS A 375 -21.58 8.01 -14.93
C LYS A 375 -20.19 8.51 -14.51
N THR A 376 -19.45 9.09 -15.43
CA THR A 376 -18.10 9.64 -15.19
C THR A 376 -17.84 10.86 -16.10
N LYS A 377 -16.62 11.41 -16.09
CA LYS A 377 -16.19 12.43 -17.06
C LYS A 377 -14.90 12.01 -17.75
N PHE A 378 -14.82 12.31 -19.05
CA PHE A 378 -13.60 12.26 -19.84
C PHE A 378 -13.39 13.61 -20.52
N ASN A 379 -12.20 14.17 -20.45
CA ASN A 379 -11.86 15.53 -20.90
C ASN A 379 -12.84 16.58 -20.34
N ASN A 380 -13.17 16.49 -19.05
CA ASN A 380 -14.16 17.28 -18.32
C ASN A 380 -15.60 17.24 -18.85
N ILE A 381 -15.90 16.33 -19.80
CA ILE A 381 -17.23 16.17 -20.37
C ILE A 381 -17.91 14.98 -19.69
N ASN A 382 -19.16 15.15 -19.22
CA ASN A 382 -19.96 14.07 -18.66
C ASN A 382 -20.20 12.97 -19.69
N LYS A 383 -19.88 11.73 -19.30
CA LYS A 383 -20.05 10.52 -20.09
C LYS A 383 -20.86 9.48 -19.31
N LEU A 384 -21.67 8.76 -20.05
CA LEU A 384 -22.28 7.50 -19.63
C LEU A 384 -21.57 6.39 -20.40
N VAL A 385 -20.87 5.52 -19.67
CA VAL A 385 -20.20 4.35 -20.23
C VAL A 385 -20.99 3.11 -19.82
N LEU A 386 -21.46 2.35 -20.80
CA LEU A 386 -22.22 1.13 -20.62
C LEU A 386 -21.37 -0.06 -21.05
N CYS A 387 -21.32 -1.08 -20.22
CA CYS A 387 -20.80 -2.40 -20.57
C CYS A 387 -21.96 -3.40 -20.59
N ASN A 388 -22.10 -4.14 -21.69
CA ASN A 388 -23.12 -5.18 -21.81
C ASN A 388 -22.61 -6.57 -21.36
N GLU A 389 -23.50 -7.55 -21.38
CA GLU A 389 -23.24 -8.93 -20.97
C GLU A 389 -22.13 -9.58 -21.81
N CYS A 390 -22.01 -9.18 -23.08
CA CYS A 390 -20.97 -9.61 -24.02
C CYS A 390 -19.64 -8.83 -23.88
N LYS A 391 -19.47 -8.03 -22.82
CA LYS A 391 -18.26 -7.20 -22.57
C LYS A 391 -18.00 -6.11 -23.62
N SER A 392 -19.02 -5.76 -24.41
CA SER A 392 -18.96 -4.65 -25.35
C SER A 392 -19.22 -3.33 -24.63
N ILE A 393 -18.40 -2.33 -24.94
CA ILE A 393 -18.46 -0.99 -24.35
C ILE A 393 -19.16 -0.03 -25.31
N ALA A 394 -20.13 0.72 -24.80
CA ALA A 394 -20.77 1.84 -25.49
C ALA A 394 -20.63 3.12 -24.66
N ILE A 395 -20.29 4.23 -25.30
CA ILE A 395 -20.10 5.53 -24.64
C ILE A 395 -21.09 6.53 -25.20
N LYS A 396 -21.80 7.23 -24.31
CA LYS A 396 -22.68 8.35 -24.65
C LYS A 396 -22.23 9.60 -23.91
N THR A 397 -22.40 10.75 -24.55
CA THR A 397 -22.18 12.05 -23.89
C THR A 397 -23.49 12.51 -23.29
N GLU A 398 -23.53 12.87 -22.00
CA GLU A 398 -24.77 13.43 -21.43
C GLU A 398 -25.14 14.74 -22.16
N GLY A 399 -26.39 14.82 -22.65
CA GLY A 399 -26.90 16.01 -23.33
C GLY A 399 -26.82 16.00 -24.88
N LYS A 400 -26.43 14.87 -25.50
CA LYS A 400 -26.53 14.67 -26.96
C LYS A 400 -27.18 13.34 -27.31
#